data_AF-A0A453LFL1-F1
#
_entry.id   AF-A0A453LFL1-F1
#
_cell.length_a   1.000
_cell.length_b   1.000
_cell.length_c   1.000
_cell.angle_alpha   90.00
_cell.angle_beta   90.00
_cell.angle_gamma   90.00
#
_symmetry.space_group_name_H-M   'P 1'
#
loop_
_entity.id
_entity.type
_entity.pdbx_description
1 polymer ?
#
loop_
_entity_poly.entity_id
_entity_poly.type
_entity_poly.pdbx_seq_one_letter_code
_entity_poly.pdbx_strand_id
1 'polypeptide(L)'
;PVSWVMGARRENMGLKCADPYEPDVDADLRAKERNPREHPDADYMSKMQQGHLSPSMRAELVLWMDAFARNLGGLPEGMLCRAVAYLDRVLSVRPVPAHDEALQLVAAAAVSLGAKHEQSSSGRRLDAQLVEAFLGTTVHMVEEMEWELFMDLGCAMDGPTAYTFVDHFTRFFQWENELLVRSLALRLVNLTLPFFGFVGRILPSAMAASALFLARQILGVPLSHDLEEVMGYKAVELTGCICALEKLLPKKNL
;
A
#
# COMPACT_ATOMS: atom_id res chain seq x y z
N PRO A 1 -25.25 7.52 56.37
CA PRO A 1 -24.59 8.81 56.02
C PRO A 1 -23.06 8.64 56.00
N VAL A 2 -22.31 8.68 54.89
CA VAL A 2 -22.54 9.12 53.51
C VAL A 2 -21.57 8.29 52.67
N SER A 3 -22.05 7.57 51.65
CA SER A 3 -21.18 6.92 50.66
C SER A 3 -20.75 7.94 49.61
N TRP A 4 -19.45 8.18 49.48
CA TRP A 4 -18.91 8.93 48.36
C TRP A 4 -18.60 7.97 47.22
N VAL A 5 -19.61 7.73 46.37
CA VAL A 5 -19.38 7.15 45.04
C VAL A 5 -18.82 8.29 44.19
N MET A 6 -17.49 8.39 44.10
CA MET A 6 -16.87 9.19 43.05
C MET A 6 -17.09 8.46 41.73
N GLY A 7 -18.08 8.92 40.97
CA GLY A 7 -18.22 8.55 39.58
C GLY A 7 -16.95 8.93 38.84
N ALA A 8 -16.17 7.93 38.44
CA ALA A 8 -15.09 8.12 37.48
C ALA A 8 -15.73 8.60 36.18
N ARG A 9 -15.61 9.91 35.95
CA ARG A 9 -15.92 10.56 34.68
C ARG A 9 -15.08 9.85 33.62
N ARG A 10 -15.69 9.08 32.72
CA ARG A 10 -15.04 8.68 31.46
C ARG A 10 -14.80 9.96 30.68
N GLU A 11 -13.65 10.57 30.90
CA GLU A 11 -13.15 11.62 30.05
C GLU A 11 -12.70 10.95 28.75
N ASN A 12 -13.50 11.09 27.70
CA ASN A 12 -13.13 10.78 26.33
C ASN A 12 -11.95 11.69 25.95
N MET A 13 -10.71 11.23 26.20
CA MET A 13 -9.49 11.93 25.79
C MET A 13 -9.20 11.82 24.28
N GLY A 14 -9.91 10.95 23.55
CA GLY A 14 -9.72 10.77 22.10
C GLY A 14 -10.11 11.98 21.24
N LEU A 15 -10.85 12.95 21.78
CA LEU A 15 -11.35 14.10 21.01
C LEU A 15 -10.59 15.41 21.25
N LYS A 16 -9.54 15.43 22.10
CA LYS A 16 -8.84 16.69 22.48
C LYS A 16 -7.56 16.99 21.72
N CYS A 17 -7.15 16.12 20.80
CA CYS A 17 -6.01 16.37 19.91
C CYS A 17 -6.41 16.20 18.44
N ALA A 18 -7.60 16.68 18.05
CA ALA A 18 -7.86 16.91 16.64
C ALA A 18 -7.03 18.13 16.22
N ASP A 19 -5.91 17.88 15.54
CA ASP A 19 -5.18 18.95 14.87
C ASP A 19 -6.18 19.68 13.93
N PRO A 20 -6.29 21.02 14.01
CA PRO A 20 -7.26 21.77 13.23
C PRO A 20 -7.11 21.59 11.71
N TYR A 21 -5.96 21.11 11.21
CA TYR A 21 -5.72 20.83 9.80
C TYR A 21 -6.17 19.42 9.38
N GLU A 22 -6.69 18.61 10.29
CA GLU A 22 -6.97 17.21 10.00
C GLU A 22 -8.04 16.92 8.95
N PRO A 23 -9.17 17.65 8.94
CA PRO A 23 -10.14 17.56 7.85
C PRO A 23 -9.51 17.92 6.50
N ASP A 24 -8.54 18.84 6.49
CA ASP A 24 -7.85 19.26 5.26
C ASP A 24 -6.86 18.19 4.77
N VAL A 25 -6.22 17.46 5.69
CA VAL A 25 -5.31 16.34 5.36
C VAL A 25 -6.09 15.15 4.80
N ASP A 26 -7.16 14.68 5.44
CA ASP A 26 -7.97 13.59 4.87
C ASP A 26 -8.55 14.02 3.52
N ALA A 27 -9.13 15.22 3.42
CA ALA A 27 -9.69 15.71 2.16
C ALA A 27 -8.65 15.76 1.02
N ASP A 28 -7.40 16.18 1.29
CA ASP A 28 -6.32 16.16 0.29
C ASP A 28 -5.94 14.73 -0.10
N LEU A 29 -5.80 13.80 0.85
CA LEU A 29 -5.54 12.39 0.56
C LEU A 29 -6.67 11.79 -0.29
N ARG A 30 -7.93 12.07 0.05
CA ARG A 30 -9.11 11.63 -0.69
C ARG A 30 -9.21 12.25 -2.08
N ALA A 31 -8.74 13.48 -2.25
CA ALA A 31 -8.68 14.13 -3.55
C ALA A 31 -7.57 13.52 -4.42
N LYS A 32 -6.37 13.31 -3.86
CA LYS A 32 -5.23 12.68 -4.54
C LYS A 32 -5.52 11.25 -4.94
N GLU A 33 -6.17 10.46 -4.07
CA GLU A 33 -6.57 9.09 -4.42
C GLU A 33 -7.66 9.03 -5.49
N ARG A 34 -8.25 10.15 -5.91
CA ARG A 34 -9.22 10.18 -7.02
C ARG A 34 -8.61 10.75 -8.30
N ASN A 35 -7.37 11.23 -8.23
CA ASN A 35 -6.66 11.75 -9.39
C ASN A 35 -6.31 10.59 -10.34
N PRO A 36 -6.83 10.57 -11.59
CA PRO A 36 -6.55 9.49 -12.53
C PRO A 36 -5.06 9.29 -12.82
N ARG A 37 -4.22 10.33 -12.65
CA ARG A 37 -2.76 10.23 -12.84
C ARG A 37 -2.08 9.35 -11.79
N GLU A 38 -2.70 9.21 -10.61
CA GLU A 38 -2.19 8.41 -9.49
C GLU A 38 -2.72 6.97 -9.52
N HIS A 39 -3.50 6.60 -10.54
CA HIS A 39 -4.13 5.28 -10.66
C HIS A 39 -3.61 4.50 -11.86
N PRO A 40 -3.32 3.20 -11.68
CA PRO A 40 -3.13 2.32 -12.82
C PRO A 40 -4.45 2.04 -13.54
N ASP A 41 -4.40 1.81 -14.85
CA ASP A 41 -5.57 1.32 -15.61
C ASP A 41 -5.86 -0.12 -15.16
N ALA A 42 -7.07 -0.36 -14.64
CA ALA A 42 -7.49 -1.68 -14.15
C ALA A 42 -7.39 -2.80 -15.21
N ASP A 43 -7.35 -2.44 -16.49
CA ASP A 43 -7.29 -3.36 -17.61
C ASP A 43 -5.99 -3.21 -18.43
N TYR A 44 -4.92 -2.64 -17.85
CA TYR A 44 -3.68 -2.40 -18.60
C TYR A 44 -3.10 -3.67 -19.22
N MET A 45 -3.31 -4.84 -18.60
CA MET A 45 -2.80 -6.10 -19.13
C MET A 45 -3.38 -6.44 -20.50
N SER A 46 -4.67 -6.19 -20.71
CA SER A 46 -5.33 -6.46 -21.99
C SER A 46 -5.21 -5.28 -22.96
N LYS A 47 -5.29 -4.04 -22.46
CA LYS A 47 -5.26 -2.82 -23.29
C LYS A 47 -3.83 -2.41 -23.67
N MET A 48 -2.99 -2.12 -22.68
CA MET A 48 -1.65 -1.58 -22.89
C MET A 48 -0.63 -2.67 -23.20
N GLN A 49 -0.65 -3.78 -22.45
CA GLN A 49 0.27 -4.91 -22.63
C GLN A 49 -0.21 -5.95 -23.64
N GLN A 50 -1.36 -5.71 -24.29
CA GLN A 50 -1.90 -6.51 -25.40
C GLN A 50 -2.06 -8.01 -25.08
N GLY A 51 -2.22 -8.36 -23.79
CA GLY A 51 -2.36 -9.74 -23.32
C GLY A 51 -1.05 -10.53 -23.20
N HIS A 52 0.11 -9.93 -23.48
CA HIS A 52 1.41 -10.59 -23.34
C HIS A 52 1.84 -10.74 -21.87
N LEU A 53 1.44 -9.78 -21.02
CA LEU A 53 1.66 -9.86 -19.57
C LEU A 53 0.44 -10.46 -18.88
N SER A 54 0.63 -11.62 -18.25
CA SER A 54 -0.44 -12.30 -17.50
C SER A 54 -0.49 -11.89 -16.03
N PRO A 55 -1.64 -12.09 -15.35
CA PRO A 55 -1.74 -11.87 -13.90
C PRO A 55 -0.75 -12.69 -13.07
N SER A 56 -0.40 -13.90 -13.50
CA SER A 56 0.57 -14.76 -12.80
C SER A 56 1.99 -14.22 -12.94
N MET A 57 2.40 -13.79 -14.13
CA MET A 57 3.71 -13.17 -14.35
C MET A 57 3.87 -11.90 -13.48
N ARG A 58 2.83 -11.06 -13.41
CA ARG A 58 2.84 -9.90 -12.52
C ARG A 58 2.95 -10.33 -11.05
N ALA A 59 2.22 -11.35 -10.63
CA ALA A 59 2.29 -11.84 -9.25
C ALA A 59 3.71 -12.32 -8.90
N GLU A 60 4.35 -13.09 -9.78
CA GLU A 60 5.74 -13.52 -9.63
C GLU A 60 6.71 -12.34 -9.59
N LEU A 61 6.50 -11.32 -10.43
CA LEU A 61 7.30 -10.10 -10.43
C LEU A 61 7.17 -9.32 -9.12
N VAL A 62 5.96 -9.20 -8.55
CA VAL A 62 5.74 -8.55 -7.26
C VAL A 62 6.41 -9.31 -6.10
N LEU A 63 6.38 -10.65 -6.13
CA LEU A 63 7.10 -11.47 -5.16
C LEU A 63 8.63 -11.30 -5.29
N TRP A 64 9.11 -11.19 -6.53
CA TRP A 64 10.51 -10.88 -6.80
C TRP A 64 10.89 -9.48 -6.29
N MET A 65 10.04 -8.46 -6.48
CA MET A 65 10.26 -7.11 -5.93
C MET A 65 10.40 -7.11 -4.42
N ASP A 66 9.54 -7.87 -3.72
CA ASP A 66 9.62 -8.01 -2.26
C ASP A 66 10.94 -8.68 -1.83
N ALA A 67 11.38 -9.72 -2.54
CA ALA A 67 12.68 -10.34 -2.29
C ALA A 67 13.85 -9.37 -2.53
N PHE A 68 13.83 -8.63 -3.63
CA PHE A 68 14.86 -7.64 -3.97
C PHE A 68 14.91 -6.52 -2.92
N ALA A 69 13.76 -5.95 -2.58
CA ALA A 69 13.61 -4.94 -1.54
C ALA A 69 14.14 -5.39 -0.18
N ARG A 70 13.85 -6.64 0.23
CA ARG A 70 14.36 -7.19 1.50
C ARG A 70 15.89 -7.29 1.52
N ASN A 71 16.52 -7.57 0.38
CA ASN A 71 17.99 -7.64 0.29
C ASN A 71 18.66 -6.27 0.19
N LEU A 72 17.96 -5.23 -0.29
CA LEU A 72 18.42 -3.84 -0.17
C LEU A 72 18.48 -3.38 1.29
N GLY A 73 17.58 -3.88 2.13
CA GLY A 73 17.58 -3.70 3.58
C GLY A 73 17.16 -2.30 4.04
N GLY A 74 16.64 -2.20 5.28
CA GLY A 74 16.33 -0.94 5.95
C GLY A 74 15.39 0.00 5.16
N LEU A 75 14.40 -0.56 4.47
CA LEU A 75 13.40 0.18 3.71
C LEU A 75 12.20 0.53 4.60
N PRO A 76 11.53 1.69 4.38
CA PRO A 76 10.38 2.09 5.19
C PRO A 76 9.21 1.11 5.06
N GLU A 77 8.42 1.04 6.12
CA GLU A 77 7.12 0.37 6.07
C GLU A 77 6.28 1.05 4.97
N GLY A 78 5.68 0.28 4.05
CA GLY A 78 4.90 0.83 2.93
C GLY A 78 5.64 1.06 1.61
N MET A 79 6.98 1.05 1.59
CA MET A 79 7.76 1.26 0.36
C MET A 79 7.40 0.26 -0.74
N LEU A 80 7.14 -1.01 -0.39
CA LEU A 80 6.73 -2.03 -1.36
C LEU A 80 5.37 -1.70 -1.99
N CYS A 81 4.40 -1.22 -1.20
CA CYS A 81 3.10 -0.79 -1.73
C CYS A 81 3.27 0.32 -2.77
N ARG A 82 4.16 1.28 -2.50
CA ARG A 82 4.47 2.38 -3.42
C ARG A 82 5.19 1.89 -4.67
N ALA A 83 6.21 1.04 -4.54
CA ALA A 83 6.94 0.47 -5.66
C ALA A 83 6.00 -0.32 -6.59
N VAL A 84 5.08 -1.11 -6.05
CA VAL A 84 4.06 -1.83 -6.83
C VAL A 84 3.09 -0.87 -7.51
N ALA A 85 2.68 0.22 -6.84
CA ALA A 85 1.86 1.25 -7.47
C ALA A 85 2.57 1.92 -8.66
N TYR A 86 3.88 2.21 -8.54
CA TYR A 86 4.67 2.72 -9.66
C TYR A 86 4.77 1.71 -10.81
N LEU A 87 5.06 0.45 -10.50
CA LEU A 87 5.10 -0.62 -11.49
C LEU A 87 3.77 -0.69 -12.28
N ASP A 88 2.64 -0.78 -11.59
CA ASP A 88 1.33 -0.89 -12.24
C ASP A 88 0.98 0.33 -13.09
N ARG A 89 1.34 1.53 -12.64
CA ARG A 89 1.11 2.77 -13.39
C ARG A 89 1.97 2.85 -14.64
N VAL A 90 3.24 2.46 -14.56
CA VAL A 90 4.14 2.39 -15.71
C VAL A 90 3.64 1.38 -16.74
N LEU A 91 3.24 0.18 -16.28
CA LEU A 91 2.62 -0.82 -17.13
C LEU A 91 1.26 -0.38 -17.71
N SER A 92 0.64 0.67 -17.17
CA SER A 92 -0.58 1.27 -17.70
C SER A 92 -0.35 2.22 -18.86
N VAL A 93 0.87 2.76 -19.01
CA VAL A 93 1.19 3.79 -20.01
C VAL A 93 2.25 3.38 -21.01
N ARG A 94 3.04 2.34 -20.71
CA ARG A 94 4.15 1.88 -21.54
C ARG A 94 4.11 0.36 -21.74
N PRO A 95 4.20 -0.13 -22.99
CA PRO A 95 4.37 -1.56 -23.24
C PRO A 95 5.76 -2.02 -22.78
N VAL A 96 5.81 -3.16 -22.08
CA VAL A 96 7.06 -3.79 -21.64
C VAL A 96 7.13 -5.20 -22.20
N PRO A 97 8.26 -5.60 -22.82
CA PRO A 97 8.40 -6.97 -23.31
C PRO A 97 8.22 -7.99 -22.19
N ALA A 98 7.39 -9.01 -22.45
CA ALA A 98 6.96 -10.02 -21.49
C ALA A 98 8.01 -11.13 -21.23
N HIS A 99 9.27 -10.73 -21.06
CA HIS A 99 10.38 -11.59 -20.61
C HIS A 99 11.01 -11.03 -19.34
N ASP A 100 11.56 -11.93 -18.53
CA ASP A 100 11.96 -11.66 -17.15
C ASP A 100 12.94 -10.48 -17.03
N GLU A 101 13.94 -10.38 -17.90
CA GLU A 101 14.98 -9.34 -17.82
C GLU A 101 14.40 -7.92 -17.91
N ALA A 102 13.51 -7.64 -18.86
CA ALA A 102 12.90 -6.31 -18.98
C ALA A 102 11.90 -6.03 -17.85
N LEU A 103 11.11 -7.03 -17.44
CA LEU A 103 10.16 -6.86 -16.34
C LEU A 103 10.88 -6.61 -15.01
N GLN A 104 11.94 -7.37 -14.73
CA GLN A 104 12.77 -7.23 -13.53
C GLN A 104 13.53 -5.90 -13.52
N LEU A 105 14.00 -5.40 -14.67
CA LEU A 105 14.63 -4.08 -14.77
C LEU A 105 13.64 -2.96 -14.39
N VAL A 106 12.42 -3.00 -14.94
CA VAL A 106 11.34 -2.05 -14.58
C VAL A 106 10.98 -2.17 -13.10
N ALA A 107 10.88 -3.39 -12.59
CA ALA A 107 10.54 -3.65 -11.19
C ALA A 107 11.63 -3.17 -10.22
N ALA A 108 12.92 -3.40 -10.52
CA ALA A 108 14.03 -2.91 -9.72
C ALA A 108 14.08 -1.38 -9.71
N ALA A 109 13.85 -0.75 -10.86
CA ALA A 109 13.77 0.71 -10.96
C ALA A 109 12.60 1.25 -10.13
N ALA A 110 11.43 0.60 -10.14
CA ALA A 110 10.29 0.99 -9.32
C ALA A 110 10.58 0.86 -7.81
N VAL A 111 11.29 -0.21 -7.39
CA VAL A 111 11.75 -0.38 -6.00
C VAL A 111 12.77 0.70 -5.61
N SER A 112 13.75 0.97 -6.49
CA SER A 112 14.75 2.03 -6.28
C SER A 112 14.09 3.40 -6.13
N LEU A 113 13.14 3.72 -7.02
CA LEU A 113 12.39 4.96 -7.01
C LEU A 113 11.53 5.10 -5.76
N GLY A 114 10.83 4.04 -5.36
CA GLY A 114 10.05 3.98 -4.12
C GLY A 114 10.91 4.19 -2.87
N ALA A 115 12.10 3.58 -2.84
CA ALA A 115 13.05 3.75 -1.75
C ALA A 115 13.59 5.19 -1.65
N LYS A 116 13.89 5.83 -2.78
CA LYS A 116 14.32 7.24 -2.84
C LYS A 116 13.22 8.21 -2.43
N HIS A 117 11.97 7.90 -2.78
CA HIS A 117 10.81 8.72 -2.43
C HIS A 117 10.56 8.74 -0.92
N GLU A 118 10.51 7.56 -0.30
CA GLU A 118 10.24 7.44 1.15
C GLU A 118 11.45 7.80 2.04
N GLN A 119 12.66 7.86 1.49
CA GLN A 119 13.89 8.23 2.21
C GLN A 119 14.74 9.24 1.44
N SER A 120 14.13 10.36 1.03
CA SER A 120 14.79 11.40 0.23
C SER A 120 16.11 11.94 0.83
N SER A 121 16.33 11.80 2.14
CA SER A 121 17.53 12.25 2.86
C SER A 121 18.64 11.19 3.03
N SER A 122 18.43 9.92 2.67
CA SER A 122 19.37 8.84 3.03
C SER A 122 20.56 8.68 2.09
N GLY A 123 20.53 9.28 0.90
CA GLY A 123 21.60 9.10 -0.10
C GLY A 123 21.83 7.64 -0.50
N ARG A 124 20.82 6.77 -0.29
CA ARG A 124 20.94 5.33 -0.53
C ARG A 124 21.18 5.07 -2.00
N ARG A 125 22.33 4.46 -2.28
CA ARG A 125 22.71 3.99 -3.61
C ARG A 125 22.42 2.50 -3.71
N LEU A 126 22.06 2.06 -4.91
CA LEU A 126 21.96 0.63 -5.21
C LEU A 126 23.33 -0.02 -5.06
N ASP A 127 23.36 -1.21 -4.46
CA ASP A 127 24.57 -2.03 -4.38
C ASP A 127 24.78 -2.76 -5.72
N ALA A 128 25.94 -2.55 -6.34
CA ALA A 128 26.28 -3.15 -7.63
C ALA A 128 26.33 -4.69 -7.57
N GLN A 129 26.83 -5.27 -6.48
CA GLN A 129 26.88 -6.73 -6.32
C GLN A 129 25.48 -7.31 -6.21
N LEU A 130 24.59 -6.60 -5.51
CA LEU A 130 23.18 -7.02 -5.38
C LEU A 130 22.47 -6.93 -6.73
N VAL A 131 22.64 -5.82 -7.46
CA VAL A 131 22.03 -5.64 -8.79
C VAL A 131 22.53 -6.69 -9.77
N GLU A 132 23.83 -6.97 -9.80
CA GLU A 132 24.38 -8.04 -10.63
C GLU A 132 23.82 -9.41 -10.24
N ALA A 133 23.73 -9.72 -8.93
CA ALA A 133 23.21 -11.00 -8.46
C ALA A 133 21.71 -11.21 -8.75
N PHE A 134 20.90 -10.14 -8.70
CA PHE A 134 19.45 -10.23 -8.89
C PHE A 134 19.00 -10.07 -10.33
N LEU A 135 19.70 -9.24 -11.12
CA LEU A 135 19.30 -8.85 -12.47
C LEU A 135 20.31 -9.22 -13.56
N GLY A 136 21.54 -9.60 -13.20
CA GLY A 136 22.61 -9.80 -14.18
C GLY A 136 23.00 -8.53 -14.93
N THR A 137 22.74 -7.35 -14.35
CA THR A 137 22.92 -6.04 -14.99
C THR A 137 23.72 -5.06 -14.13
N THR A 138 23.86 -3.82 -14.58
CA THR A 138 24.58 -2.75 -13.88
C THR A 138 23.63 -1.79 -13.17
N VAL A 139 24.12 -1.14 -12.12
CA VAL A 139 23.39 -0.05 -11.43
C VAL A 139 22.98 1.05 -12.40
N HIS A 140 23.85 1.39 -13.36
CA HIS A 140 23.58 2.42 -14.37
C HIS A 140 22.31 2.12 -15.17
N MET A 141 22.13 0.87 -15.61
CA MET A 141 20.91 0.48 -16.35
C MET A 141 19.65 0.62 -15.50
N VAL A 142 19.73 0.34 -14.19
CA VAL A 142 18.60 0.54 -13.27
C VAL A 142 18.33 2.03 -13.05
N GLU A 143 19.36 2.87 -12.96
CA GLU A 143 19.23 4.33 -12.83
C GLU A 143 18.66 4.98 -14.10
N GLU A 144 19.04 4.51 -15.28
CA GLU A 144 18.44 4.93 -16.56
C GLU A 144 16.96 4.57 -16.61
N MET A 145 16.62 3.32 -16.27
CA MET A 145 15.23 2.87 -16.20
C MET A 145 14.44 3.66 -15.13
N GLU A 146 15.04 4.00 -13.99
CA GLU A 146 14.41 4.84 -12.96
C GLU A 146 14.02 6.22 -13.52
N TRP A 147 14.90 6.83 -14.32
CA TRP A 147 14.61 8.10 -14.97
C TRP A 147 13.46 7.98 -15.98
N GLU A 148 13.43 6.91 -16.78
CA GLU A 148 12.32 6.63 -17.69
C GLU A 148 10.99 6.47 -16.93
N LEU A 149 10.99 5.70 -15.83
CA LEU A 149 9.81 5.53 -14.96
C LEU A 149 9.32 6.86 -14.41
N PHE A 150 10.22 7.71 -13.94
CA PHE A 150 9.87 9.03 -13.43
C PHE A 150 9.20 9.90 -14.51
N MET A 151 9.65 9.81 -15.76
CA MET A 151 9.03 10.48 -16.90
C MET A 151 7.66 9.88 -17.24
N ASP A 152 7.53 8.55 -17.26
CA ASP A 152 6.26 7.84 -17.50
C ASP A 152 5.19 8.20 -16.47
N LEU A 153 5.59 8.39 -15.21
CA LEU A 153 4.70 8.75 -14.10
C LEU A 153 4.31 10.24 -14.13
N GLY A 154 4.89 11.05 -15.03
CA GLY A 154 4.54 12.46 -15.22
C GLY A 154 4.72 13.31 -13.96
N CYS A 155 5.72 13.00 -13.14
CA CYS A 155 6.00 13.61 -11.84
C CYS A 155 4.90 13.43 -10.76
N ALA A 156 3.85 12.64 -11.02
CA ALA A 156 2.80 12.35 -10.05
C ALA A 156 3.25 11.17 -9.17
N MET A 157 4.01 11.44 -8.10
CA MET A 157 4.65 10.41 -7.27
C MET A 157 4.07 10.32 -5.85
N ASP A 158 3.33 11.35 -5.46
CA ASP A 158 2.85 11.55 -4.08
C ASP A 158 1.45 10.99 -3.85
N GLY A 159 0.93 10.20 -4.80
CA GLY A 159 -0.33 9.49 -4.65
C GLY A 159 -0.37 8.65 -3.39
N PRO A 160 -1.47 8.70 -2.61
CA PRO A 160 -1.62 7.89 -1.42
C PRO A 160 -1.79 6.42 -1.79
N THR A 161 -1.16 5.54 -1.00
CA THR A 161 -1.35 4.10 -1.11
C THR A 161 -2.27 3.60 0.00
N ALA A 162 -2.69 2.34 -0.05
CA ALA A 162 -3.44 1.75 1.06
C ALA A 162 -2.64 1.81 2.37
N TYR A 163 -1.30 1.73 2.29
CA TYR A 163 -0.42 1.97 3.43
C TYR A 163 -0.61 3.38 4.01
N THR A 164 -0.61 4.41 3.16
CA THR A 164 -0.82 5.81 3.57
C THR A 164 -2.14 5.98 4.34
N PHE A 165 -3.22 5.35 3.88
CA PHE A 165 -4.50 5.42 4.55
C PHE A 165 -4.57 4.58 5.83
N VAL A 166 -3.91 3.42 5.91
CA VAL A 166 -3.81 2.68 7.17
C VAL A 166 -3.09 3.54 8.21
N ASP A 167 -1.97 4.18 7.87
CA ASP A 167 -1.29 5.09 8.80
C ASP A 167 -2.17 6.27 9.20
N HIS A 168 -2.86 6.88 8.24
CA HIS A 168 -3.79 7.98 8.52
C HIS A 168 -4.92 7.57 9.49
N PHE A 169 -5.60 6.45 9.22
CA PHE A 169 -6.72 5.96 10.05
C PHE A 169 -6.28 5.47 11.43
N THR A 170 -5.02 5.07 11.59
CA THR A 170 -4.51 4.46 12.83
C THR A 170 -3.56 5.34 13.64
N ARG A 171 -3.29 6.57 13.21
CA ARG A 171 -2.36 7.48 13.88
C ARG A 171 -2.63 7.75 15.37
N PHE A 172 -3.89 7.63 15.79
CA PHE A 172 -4.31 7.85 17.18
C PHE A 172 -4.39 6.55 17.99
N PHE A 173 -3.98 5.42 17.40
CA PHE A 173 -3.94 4.15 18.10
C PHE A 173 -2.88 4.20 19.19
N GLN A 174 -3.29 3.99 20.44
CA GLN A 174 -2.42 4.08 21.61
C GLN A 174 -2.33 2.75 22.38
N TRP A 175 -3.26 1.83 22.11
CA TRP A 175 -3.38 0.58 22.84
C TRP A 175 -2.74 -0.58 22.09
N GLU A 176 -2.19 -1.56 22.83
CA GLU A 176 -1.52 -2.73 22.25
C GLU A 176 -2.39 -3.47 21.23
N ASN A 177 -3.67 -3.70 21.57
CA ASN A 177 -4.62 -4.33 20.66
C ASN A 177 -4.83 -3.55 19.36
N GLU A 178 -4.77 -2.22 19.42
CA GLU A 178 -4.91 -1.36 18.24
C GLU A 178 -3.66 -1.39 17.36
N LEU A 179 -2.47 -1.42 17.96
CA LEU A 179 -1.22 -1.60 17.23
C LEU A 179 -1.15 -2.97 16.54
N LEU A 180 -1.67 -4.03 17.19
CA LEU A 180 -1.84 -5.35 16.56
C LEU A 180 -2.81 -5.30 15.38
N VAL A 181 -3.91 -4.56 15.50
CA VAL A 181 -4.86 -4.32 14.40
C VAL A 181 -4.17 -3.61 13.23
N ARG A 182 -3.42 -2.52 13.48
CA ARG A 182 -2.66 -1.81 12.45
C ARG A 182 -1.69 -2.77 11.75
N SER A 183 -0.88 -3.50 12.52
CA SER A 183 0.11 -4.42 11.96
C SER A 183 -0.53 -5.51 11.10
N LEU A 184 -1.65 -6.09 11.54
CA LEU A 184 -2.38 -7.08 10.76
C LEU A 184 -3.01 -6.47 9.51
N ALA A 185 -3.57 -5.26 9.60
CA ALA A 185 -4.14 -4.56 8.45
C ALA A 185 -3.08 -4.29 7.37
N LEU A 186 -1.87 -3.84 7.76
CA LEU A 186 -0.76 -3.66 6.84
C LEU A 186 -0.32 -4.97 6.18
N ARG A 187 -0.30 -6.06 6.94
CA ARG A 187 -0.04 -7.40 6.37
C ARG A 187 -1.11 -7.81 5.37
N LEU A 188 -2.39 -7.57 5.67
CA LEU A 188 -3.50 -7.85 4.75
C LEU A 188 -3.38 -7.02 3.47
N VAL A 189 -3.01 -5.74 3.56
CA VAL A 189 -2.72 -4.91 2.38
C VAL A 189 -1.58 -5.52 1.56
N ASN A 190 -0.46 -5.89 2.19
CA ASN A 190 0.67 -6.50 1.48
C ASN A 190 0.29 -7.83 0.80
N LEU A 191 -0.60 -8.63 1.40
CA LEU A 191 -1.09 -9.86 0.78
C LEU A 191 -1.85 -9.61 -0.53
N THR A 192 -2.43 -8.43 -0.73
CA THR A 192 -3.14 -8.10 -1.98
C THR A 192 -2.22 -7.74 -3.14
N LEU A 193 -0.98 -7.28 -2.84
CA LEU A 193 -0.10 -6.71 -3.84
C LEU A 193 0.16 -7.61 -5.05
N PRO A 194 0.34 -8.95 -4.93
CA PRO A 194 0.54 -9.82 -6.09
C PRO A 194 -0.73 -10.03 -6.93
N PHE A 195 -1.92 -9.79 -6.38
CA PHE A 195 -3.19 -10.12 -7.02
C PHE A 195 -3.70 -8.97 -7.89
N PHE A 196 -3.65 -9.16 -9.21
CA PHE A 196 -4.09 -8.15 -10.19
C PHE A 196 -5.56 -7.72 -10.02
N GLY A 197 -6.41 -8.56 -9.44
CA GLY A 197 -7.83 -8.26 -9.20
C GLY A 197 -8.09 -7.03 -8.33
N PHE A 198 -7.11 -6.56 -7.55
CA PHE A 198 -7.24 -5.35 -6.73
C PHE A 198 -6.76 -4.08 -7.44
N VAL A 199 -5.90 -4.23 -8.45
CA VAL A 199 -5.22 -3.12 -9.15
C VAL A 199 -6.23 -2.27 -9.93
N GLY A 200 -6.25 -0.97 -9.67
CA GLY A 200 -7.11 0.02 -10.36
C GLY A 200 -8.62 -0.15 -10.12
N ARG A 201 -9.06 -1.12 -9.29
CA ARG A 201 -10.48 -1.43 -9.05
C ARG A 201 -10.98 -0.97 -7.69
N ILE A 202 -10.07 -0.84 -6.73
CA ILE A 202 -10.39 -0.48 -5.35
C ILE A 202 -9.54 0.73 -4.97
N LEU A 203 -10.18 1.75 -4.39
CA LEU A 203 -9.47 2.92 -3.91
C LEU A 203 -8.53 2.56 -2.75
N PRO A 204 -7.35 3.20 -2.66
CA PRO A 204 -6.42 3.02 -1.54
C PRO A 204 -7.08 3.10 -0.15
N SER A 205 -7.96 4.08 0.08
CA SER A 205 -8.68 4.24 1.34
C SER A 205 -9.67 3.11 1.61
N ALA A 206 -10.41 2.66 0.61
CA ALA A 206 -11.33 1.55 0.70
C ALA A 206 -10.61 0.23 1.01
N MET A 207 -9.43 0.02 0.40
CA MET A 207 -8.56 -1.12 0.70
C MET A 207 -8.07 -1.07 2.16
N ALA A 208 -7.56 0.08 2.60
CA ALA A 208 -7.08 0.29 3.96
C ALA A 208 -8.17 0.05 5.01
N ALA A 209 -9.36 0.62 4.80
CA ALA A 209 -10.50 0.43 5.69
C ALA A 209 -10.96 -1.04 5.71
N SER A 210 -11.03 -1.70 4.55
CA SER A 210 -11.38 -3.12 4.47
C SER A 210 -10.41 -4.01 5.23
N ALA A 211 -9.11 -3.73 5.12
CA ALA A 211 -8.07 -4.43 5.86
C ALA A 211 -8.19 -4.19 7.37
N LEU A 212 -8.51 -2.97 7.82
CA LEU A 212 -8.75 -2.67 9.23
C LEU A 212 -9.97 -3.38 9.78
N PHE A 213 -11.09 -3.38 9.05
CA PHE A 213 -12.29 -4.13 9.41
C PHE A 213 -12.01 -5.62 9.58
N LEU A 214 -11.32 -6.22 8.61
CA LEU A 214 -10.97 -7.64 8.66
C LEU A 214 -9.97 -7.95 9.79
N ALA A 215 -8.96 -7.10 9.99
CA ALA A 215 -7.99 -7.27 11.07
C ALA A 215 -8.65 -7.26 12.45
N ARG A 216 -9.57 -6.32 12.69
CA ARG A 216 -10.35 -6.26 13.93
C ARG A 216 -11.20 -7.50 14.15
N GLN A 217 -11.86 -7.99 13.09
CA GLN A 217 -12.64 -9.23 13.16
C GLN A 217 -11.77 -10.44 13.51
N ILE A 218 -10.59 -10.59 12.88
CA ILE A 218 -9.67 -11.70 13.16
C ILE A 218 -9.16 -11.65 14.60
N LEU A 219 -8.87 -10.46 15.12
CA LEU A 219 -8.34 -10.26 16.48
C LEU A 219 -9.43 -10.17 17.56
N GLY A 220 -10.71 -10.21 17.19
CA GLY A 220 -11.82 -10.07 18.13
C GLY A 220 -11.90 -8.68 18.80
N VAL A 221 -11.34 -7.65 18.17
CA VAL A 221 -11.35 -6.28 18.70
C VAL A 221 -12.64 -5.59 18.24
N PRO A 222 -13.51 -5.09 19.15
CA PRO A 222 -14.74 -4.43 18.77
C PRO A 222 -14.50 -3.20 17.88
N LEU A 223 -15.37 -2.98 16.91
CA LEU A 223 -15.36 -1.75 16.12
C LEU A 223 -15.83 -0.56 16.97
N SER A 224 -15.11 0.55 16.95
CA SER A 224 -15.57 1.82 17.54
C SER A 224 -16.29 2.64 16.48
N HIS A 225 -17.35 3.35 16.87
CA HIS A 225 -18.07 4.30 16.00
C HIS A 225 -17.12 5.38 15.47
N ASP A 226 -16.20 5.84 16.33
CA ASP A 226 -15.16 6.81 15.98
C ASP A 226 -14.29 6.36 14.80
N LEU A 227 -14.04 5.04 14.66
CA LEU A 227 -13.21 4.53 13.56
C LEU A 227 -13.98 4.50 12.23
N GLU A 228 -15.28 4.19 12.23
CA GLU A 228 -16.11 4.29 11.02
C GLU A 228 -16.21 5.74 10.54
N GLU A 229 -16.30 6.70 11.47
CA GLU A 229 -16.30 8.12 11.18
C GLU A 229 -14.96 8.57 10.57
N VAL A 230 -13.83 8.17 11.16
CA VAL A 230 -12.48 8.46 10.64
C VAL A 230 -12.25 7.81 9.27
N MET A 231 -12.67 6.56 9.08
CA MET A 231 -12.51 5.86 7.80
C MET A 231 -13.49 6.37 6.73
N GLY A 232 -14.57 7.05 7.11
CA GLY A 232 -15.62 7.49 6.19
C GLY A 232 -16.30 6.32 5.45
N TYR A 233 -16.25 5.11 6.01
CA TYR A 233 -16.79 3.88 5.42
C TYR A 233 -17.51 3.05 6.47
N LYS A 234 -18.68 2.53 6.11
CA LYS A 234 -19.37 1.47 6.85
C LYS A 234 -18.92 0.10 6.34
N ALA A 235 -18.90 -0.89 7.22
CA ALA A 235 -18.54 -2.26 6.85
C ALA A 235 -19.39 -2.82 5.67
N VAL A 236 -20.66 -2.42 5.58
CA VAL A 236 -21.58 -2.84 4.50
C VAL A 236 -21.15 -2.31 3.12
N GLU A 237 -20.49 -1.16 3.05
CA GLU A 237 -20.02 -0.56 1.80
C GLU A 237 -18.76 -1.27 1.29
N LEU A 238 -18.00 -1.89 2.18
CA LEU A 238 -16.73 -2.55 1.90
C LEU A 238 -16.83 -4.08 1.83
N THR A 239 -18.03 -4.64 1.95
CA THR A 239 -18.24 -6.10 2.03
C THR A 239 -17.59 -6.85 0.87
N GLY A 240 -17.67 -6.33 -0.35
CA GLY A 240 -17.04 -6.96 -1.52
C GLY A 240 -15.52 -7.07 -1.38
N CYS A 241 -14.85 -6.02 -0.91
CA CYS A 241 -13.41 -6.00 -0.70
C CYS A 241 -13.00 -6.86 0.50
N ILE A 242 -13.77 -6.81 1.60
CA ILE A 242 -13.54 -7.66 2.78
C ILE A 242 -13.62 -9.15 2.40
N CYS A 243 -14.67 -9.57 1.69
CA CYS A 243 -14.80 -10.95 1.23
C CYS A 243 -13.70 -11.36 0.24
N ALA A 244 -13.19 -10.42 -0.57
CA ALA A 244 -12.06 -10.70 -1.47
C ALA A 244 -10.77 -10.93 -0.66
N LEU A 245 -10.50 -10.11 0.35
CA LEU A 245 -9.38 -10.29 1.28
C LEU A 245 -9.46 -11.61 2.05
N GLU A 246 -10.65 -11.96 2.56
CA GLU A 246 -10.86 -13.22 3.29
C GLU A 246 -10.51 -14.44 2.45
N LYS A 247 -10.78 -14.42 1.14
CA LYS A 247 -10.42 -15.51 0.22
C LYS A 247 -8.92 -15.71 0.06
N LEU A 248 -8.11 -14.67 0.34
CA LEU A 248 -6.65 -14.77 0.32
C LEU A 248 -6.08 -15.41 1.58
N LEU A 249 -6.85 -15.46 2.67
CA LEU A 249 -6.40 -16.06 3.91
C LEU A 249 -6.27 -17.58 3.77
N PRO A 250 -5.24 -18.19 4.38
CA PRO A 250 -5.13 -19.63 4.42
C PRO A 250 -6.39 -20.21 5.05
N LYS A 251 -7.05 -21.13 4.32
CA LYS A 251 -8.21 -21.83 4.86
C LYS A 251 -7.77 -22.59 6.11
N LYS A 252 -8.46 -22.36 7.23
CA LYS A 252 -8.35 -23.25 8.38
C LYS A 252 -8.87 -24.62 7.92
N ASN A 253 -7.95 -25.53 7.60
CA ASN A 253 -8.27 -26.94 7.57
C ASN A 253 -8.53 -27.33 9.03
N LEU A 254 -9.80 -27.29 9.43
CA LEU A 254 -10.30 -27.92 10.65
C LEU A 254 -10.46 -29.42 10.39
#